data_AF-A0A285VRZ8-F1
#
_entry.id   AF-A0A285VRZ8-F1
#
_cell.length_a   1.000
_cell.length_b   1.000
_cell.length_c   1.000
_cell.angle_alpha   90.00
_cell.angle_beta   90.00
_cell.angle_gamma   90.00
#
_symmetry.space_group_name_H-M   'P 1'
#
loop_
_entity.id
_entity.type
_entity.pdbx_description
1 polymer ?
#
loop_
_entity_poly.entity_id
_entity_poly.type
_entity_poly.pdbx_seq_one_letter_code
_entity_poly.pdbx_strand_id
1 'polypeptide(L)'
;MDTPPSIPAEEPALVEAHVSVPDSESAQRIATDLVARQLAACVQVLGPMASVYVWQGEVHRAQEWLLLVKTTAEAFPRVAEAVRHQHRYDVPEIIAVPVTHALSDYGQWVRSHSDGIDDHEVLA
;
A
#
# COMPACT_ATOMS: atom_id res chain seq x y z
N MET A 1 -29.65 18.31 -30.62
CA MET A 1 -29.46 17.27 -29.59
C MET A 1 -27.97 17.19 -29.37
N ASP A 2 -27.46 18.02 -28.46
CA ASP A 2 -26.08 17.90 -28.01
C ASP A 2 -26.02 16.67 -27.10
N THR A 3 -25.27 15.67 -27.54
CA THR A 3 -24.88 14.55 -26.68
C THR A 3 -24.00 15.13 -25.58
N PRO A 4 -24.34 14.99 -24.29
CA PRO A 4 -23.47 15.44 -23.21
C PRO A 4 -22.11 14.73 -23.34
N PRO A 5 -20.99 15.40 -23.01
CA PRO A 5 -19.69 14.76 -23.03
C PRO A 5 -19.75 13.50 -22.17
N SER A 6 -19.38 12.37 -22.75
CA SER A 6 -19.20 11.11 -22.06
C SER A 6 -18.27 11.36 -20.88
N ILE A 7 -18.79 11.25 -19.66
CA ILE A 7 -18.01 11.29 -18.43
C ILE A 7 -16.94 10.21 -18.58
N PRO A 8 -15.63 10.54 -18.58
CA PRO A 8 -14.61 9.51 -18.58
C PRO A 8 -14.88 8.63 -17.35
N ALA A 9 -14.80 7.30 -17.51
CA ALA A 9 -14.88 6.40 -16.37
C ALA A 9 -13.96 6.94 -15.27
N GLU A 10 -14.49 7.15 -14.06
CA GLU A 10 -13.73 7.76 -12.97
C GLU A 10 -12.41 6.98 -12.83
N GLU A 11 -11.28 7.68 -13.03
CA GLU A 11 -9.98 7.05 -12.89
C GLU A 11 -9.84 6.54 -11.44
N PRO A 12 -9.31 5.33 -11.22
CA PRO A 12 -9.08 4.78 -9.89
C PRO A 12 -8.48 5.81 -8.94
N ALA A 13 -9.14 6.00 -7.80
CA ALA A 13 -8.71 6.96 -6.80
C ALA A 13 -7.36 6.51 -6.24
N LEU A 14 -6.40 7.43 -6.10
CA LEU A 14 -5.09 7.11 -5.56
C LEU A 14 -5.11 7.17 -4.04
N VAL A 15 -4.37 6.25 -3.41
CA VAL A 15 -4.16 6.24 -1.95
C VAL A 15 -2.69 5.99 -1.62
N GLU A 16 -2.26 6.55 -0.49
CA GLU A 16 -1.02 6.16 0.17
C GLU A 16 -1.38 5.32 1.40
N ALA A 17 -1.08 4.02 1.36
CA ALA A 17 -1.26 3.15 2.50
C ALA A 17 -0.03 3.20 3.42
N HIS A 18 -0.29 3.33 4.73
CA HIS A 18 0.71 3.29 5.78
C HIS A 18 0.66 1.93 6.46
N VAL A 19 1.82 1.25 6.53
CA VAL A 19 1.95 -0.05 7.15
C VAL A 19 3.14 -0.06 8.11
N SER A 20 2.91 -0.35 9.39
CA SER A 20 4.01 -0.55 10.33
C SER A 20 4.42 -2.02 10.40
N VAL A 21 5.73 -2.28 10.46
CA VAL A 21 6.31 -3.63 10.50
C VAL A 21 7.45 -3.73 11.53
N PRO A 22 7.66 -4.90 12.16
CA PRO A 22 8.54 -5.03 13.32
C PRO A 22 10.04 -4.95 13.03
N ASP A 23 10.45 -5.23 11.78
CA ASP A 23 11.86 -5.33 11.42
C ASP A 23 12.13 -4.91 9.96
N SER A 24 13.35 -4.46 9.71
CA SER A 24 13.80 -4.02 8.38
C SER A 24 13.71 -5.13 7.33
N GLU A 25 13.91 -6.40 7.72
CA GLU A 25 13.86 -7.52 6.79
C GLU A 25 12.44 -7.73 6.26
N SER A 26 11.46 -7.76 7.16
CA SER A 26 10.04 -7.85 6.81
C SER A 26 9.59 -6.63 6.01
N ALA A 27 10.10 -5.44 6.33
CA ALA A 27 9.84 -4.23 5.56
C ALA A 27 10.27 -4.36 4.09
N GLN A 28 11.51 -4.80 3.86
CA GLN A 28 12.06 -4.97 2.50
C GLN A 28 11.34 -6.09 1.74
N ARG A 29 11.06 -7.21 2.40
CA ARG A 29 10.35 -8.35 1.81
C ARG A 29 8.95 -7.96 1.36
N ILE A 30 8.16 -7.35 2.25
CA ILE A 30 6.78 -6.92 1.96
C ILE A 30 6.78 -5.84 0.86
N ALA A 31 7.67 -4.85 0.94
CA ALA A 31 7.79 -3.82 -0.09
C ALA A 31 8.07 -4.43 -1.48
N THR A 32 8.98 -5.39 -1.55
CA THR A 32 9.34 -6.09 -2.79
C THR A 32 8.16 -6.90 -3.32
N ASP A 33 7.47 -7.67 -2.47
CA ASP A 33 6.33 -8.50 -2.86
C ASP A 33 5.17 -7.66 -3.43
N LEU A 34 4.82 -6.57 -2.75
CA LEU A 34 3.73 -5.68 -3.18
C LEU A 34 3.98 -5.08 -4.56
N VAL A 35 5.22 -4.68 -4.86
CA VAL A 35 5.59 -4.13 -6.16
C VAL A 35 5.70 -5.22 -7.22
N ALA A 36 6.34 -6.36 -6.90
CA ALA A 36 6.52 -7.48 -7.82
C ALA A 36 5.17 -8.04 -8.32
N ARG A 37 4.16 -8.05 -7.46
CA ARG A 37 2.80 -8.50 -7.77
C ARG A 37 1.90 -7.40 -8.36
N GLN A 38 2.44 -6.20 -8.58
CA GLN A 38 1.70 -5.00 -9.00
C GLN A 38 0.45 -4.73 -8.14
N LEU A 39 0.55 -4.96 -6.83
CA LEU A 39 -0.46 -4.52 -5.87
C LEU A 39 -0.22 -3.06 -5.46
N ALA A 40 1.01 -2.58 -5.64
CA ALA A 40 1.40 -1.19 -5.47
C ALA A 40 2.47 -0.83 -6.49
N ALA A 41 2.39 0.39 -7.02
CA ALA A 41 3.39 0.88 -7.96
C ALA A 41 4.72 1.20 -7.27
N CYS A 42 4.66 1.73 -6.04
CA CYS A 42 5.83 2.14 -5.29
C CYS A 42 5.64 1.92 -3.79
N VAL A 43 6.70 1.52 -3.10
CA VAL A 43 6.75 1.47 -1.63
C VAL A 43 8.00 2.18 -1.17
N GLN A 44 7.85 3.15 -0.26
CA GLN A 44 8.98 3.73 0.46
C GLN A 44 9.08 3.10 1.84
N VAL A 45 10.29 2.70 2.24
CA VAL A 45 10.59 2.13 3.55
C VAL A 45 11.26 3.20 4.42
N LEU A 46 10.62 3.57 5.53
CA LEU A 46 11.14 4.52 6.50
C LEU A 46 11.45 3.80 7.81
N GLY A 47 12.59 4.08 8.42
CA GLY A 47 12.92 3.58 9.74
C GLY A 47 14.42 3.53 10.02
N PRO A 48 14.81 3.09 11.22
CA PRO A 48 13.90 2.69 12.31
C PRO A 48 13.10 3.87 12.89
N MET A 49 11.87 3.61 13.32
CA MET A 49 10.99 4.55 14.05
C MET A 49 10.54 3.94 15.38
N ALA A 50 9.93 4.76 16.25
CA ALA A 50 9.34 4.31 17.50
C ALA A 50 7.82 4.46 17.47
N SER A 51 7.12 3.35 17.66
CA SER A 51 5.67 3.31 17.87
C SER A 51 5.37 3.24 19.35
N VAL A 52 4.47 4.10 19.83
CA VAL A 52 4.08 4.20 21.25
C VAL A 52 2.57 3.98 21.36
N TYR A 53 2.16 2.95 22.08
CA TYR A 53 0.75 2.55 22.17
C TYR A 53 0.44 1.94 23.55
N VAL A 54 -0.85 1.77 23.85
CA VAL A 54 -1.31 1.11 25.08
C VAL A 54 -1.68 -0.33 24.75
N TRP A 55 -1.14 -1.28 25.52
CA TRP A 55 -1.52 -2.68 25.45
C TRP A 55 -1.64 -3.25 26.87
N GLN A 56 -2.73 -3.97 27.14
CA GLN A 56 -3.05 -4.52 28.47
C GLN A 56 -2.95 -3.50 29.63
N GLY A 57 -3.26 -2.22 29.35
CA GLY A 57 -3.23 -1.14 30.34
C GLY A 57 -1.86 -0.50 30.56
N GLU A 58 -0.82 -0.96 29.88
CA GLU A 58 0.54 -0.41 29.98
C GLU A 58 0.95 0.32 28.69
N VAL A 59 1.85 1.31 28.82
CA VAL A 59 2.41 2.02 27.66
C VAL A 59 3.60 1.23 27.13
N HIS A 60 3.47 0.73 25.91
CA HIS A 60 4.52 0.03 25.19
C HIS A 60 5.23 0.96 24.21
N ARG A 61 6.49 0.63 23.92
CA ARG A 61 7.29 1.24 22.87
C ARG A 61 7.89 0.13 22.02
N ALA A 62 7.65 0.17 20.72
CA ALA A 62 8.21 -0.77 19.76
C ALA A 62 9.08 -0.02 18.74
N GLN A 63 10.22 -0.61 18.37
CA GLN A 63 10.98 -0.17 17.21
C GLN A 63 10.34 -0.80 15.97
N GLU A 64 9.98 0.02 15.00
CA GLU A 64 9.27 -0.42 13.79
C GLU A 64 9.83 0.28 12.54
N TRP A 65 9.37 -0.18 11.39
CA TRP A 65 9.56 0.45 10.08
C TRP A 65 8.20 0.77 9.50
N LEU A 66 8.10 1.90 8.81
CA LEU A 66 6.89 2.37 8.15
C LEU A 66 7.04 2.17 6.64
N LEU A 67 6.08 1.49 6.04
CA LEU A 67 5.92 1.40 4.59
C LEU A 67 4.91 2.46 4.15
N LEU A 68 5.30 3.28 3.18
CA LEU A 68 4.40 4.22 2.49
C LEU A 68 4.13 3.71 1.08
N VAL A 69 3.02 3.00 0.93
CA VAL A 69 2.64 2.24 -0.26
C VAL A 69 1.74 3.09 -1.17
N LYS A 70 2.16 3.35 -2.40
CA LYS A 70 1.39 4.13 -3.39
C LYS A 70 0.64 3.16 -4.28
N THR A 71 -0.68 3.21 -4.19
CA THR A 71 -1.58 2.29 -4.90
C THR A 71 -2.92 2.96 -5.20
N THR A 72 -3.87 2.21 -5.74
CA THR A 72 -5.25 2.64 -5.95
C THR A 72 -6.14 2.20 -4.79
N ALA A 73 -7.26 2.90 -4.59
CA ALA A 73 -8.25 2.57 -3.57
C ALA A 73 -8.83 1.16 -3.78
N GLU A 74 -8.97 0.76 -5.04
CA GLU A 74 -9.45 -0.55 -5.47
C GLU A 74 -8.45 -1.67 -5.15
N ALA A 75 -7.15 -1.38 -5.20
CA ALA A 75 -6.10 -2.35 -4.90
C ALA A 75 -5.76 -2.46 -3.40
N PHE A 76 -6.11 -1.45 -2.60
CA PHE A 76 -5.83 -1.42 -1.16
C PHE A 76 -6.26 -2.70 -0.40
N PRO A 77 -7.44 -3.32 -0.63
CA PRO A 77 -7.80 -4.57 0.05
C PRO A 77 -6.79 -5.71 -0.20
N ARG A 78 -6.28 -5.83 -1.45
CA ARG A 78 -5.28 -6.84 -1.81
C ARG A 78 -3.92 -6.55 -1.19
N VAL A 79 -3.54 -5.27 -1.10
CA VAL A 79 -2.35 -4.83 -0.35
C VAL A 79 -2.46 -5.25 1.12
N ALA A 80 -3.60 -4.95 1.75
CA ALA A 80 -3.82 -5.27 3.16
C ALA A 80 -3.77 -6.79 3.42
N GLU A 81 -4.38 -7.59 2.55
CA GLU A 81 -4.33 -9.05 2.61
C GLU A 81 -2.90 -9.59 2.43
N ALA A 82 -2.18 -9.13 1.41
CA ALA A 82 -0.79 -9.54 1.15
C ALA A 82 0.15 -9.23 2.32
N VAL A 83 -0.02 -8.05 2.95
CA VAL A 83 0.71 -7.67 4.16
C VAL A 83 0.35 -8.60 5.31
N ARG A 84 -0.95 -8.82 5.58
CA ARG A 84 -1.42 -9.66 6.69
C ARG A 84 -0.87 -11.08 6.62
N HIS A 85 -0.76 -11.68 5.43
CA HIS A 85 -0.18 -13.02 5.25
C HIS A 85 1.32 -13.10 5.59
N GLN A 86 2.03 -11.99 5.51
CA GLN A 86 3.47 -11.91 5.77
C GLN A 86 3.79 -11.32 7.15
N HIS A 87 2.79 -10.78 7.84
CA HIS A 87 2.96 -10.07 9.10
C HIS A 87 2.92 -11.02 10.30
N ARG A 88 3.74 -10.72 11.33
CA ARG A 88 3.79 -11.52 12.57
C ARG A 88 2.74 -11.10 13.62
N TYR A 89 2.22 -9.89 13.52
CA TYR A 89 1.17 -9.39 14.41
C TYR A 89 -0.22 -9.79 13.93
N ASP A 90 -1.11 -10.11 14.86
CA ASP A 90 -2.49 -10.48 14.56
C ASP A 90 -3.28 -9.33 13.92
N VAL A 91 -2.97 -8.10 14.34
CA VAL A 91 -3.57 -6.85 13.85
C VAL A 91 -2.44 -5.84 13.57
N PRO A 92 -1.83 -5.86 12.37
CA PRO A 92 -0.88 -4.82 11.97
C PRO A 92 -1.57 -3.47 11.76
N GLU A 93 -0.82 -2.38 11.93
CA GLU A 93 -1.25 -1.06 11.45
C GLU A 93 -1.27 -1.09 9.92
N ILE A 94 -2.46 -0.90 9.32
CA ILE A 94 -2.66 -0.74 7.88
C ILE A 94 -3.78 0.28 7.69
N ILE A 95 -3.45 1.49 7.25
CA ILE A 95 -4.41 2.56 6.97
C ILE A 95 -4.17 3.15 5.58
N ALA A 96 -5.18 3.79 4.99
CA ALA A 96 -5.06 4.48 3.70
C ALA A 96 -5.33 5.97 3.85
N VAL A 97 -4.44 6.79 3.30
CA VAL A 97 -4.59 8.24 3.19
C VAL A 97 -4.94 8.60 1.75
N PRO A 98 -6.03 9.36 1.50
CA PRO A 98 -6.40 9.77 0.14
C PRO A 98 -5.34 10.67 -0.50
N VAL A 99 -4.94 10.36 -1.74
CA VAL A 99 -4.10 11.23 -2.56
C VAL A 99 -5.01 12.07 -3.46
N THR A 100 -5.14 13.35 -3.12
CA THR A 100 -6.04 14.27 -3.86
C THR A 100 -5.41 14.82 -5.13
N HIS A 101 -4.08 14.89 -5.18
CA HIS A 101 -3.33 15.44 -6.30
C HIS A 101 -2.02 14.68 -6.48
N ALA A 102 -1.67 14.41 -7.74
CA ALA A 102 -0.36 13.91 -8.16
C ALA A 102 -0.02 14.55 -9.51
N LEU A 103 1.26 14.51 -9.89
CA LEU A 103 1.62 14.76 -11.29
C LEU A 103 0.85 13.78 -12.17
N SER A 104 0.19 14.26 -13.23
CA SER A 104 -0.69 13.43 -14.09
C SER A 104 -0.03 12.12 -14.50
N ASP A 105 1.18 12.20 -15.05
CA ASP A 105 1.93 11.04 -15.54
C ASP A 105 2.30 10.06 -14.41
N TYR A 106 2.60 10.58 -13.21
CA TYR A 106 2.87 9.74 -12.04
C TYR A 106 1.61 9.04 -11.55
N GLY A 107 0.47 9.75 -11.51
CA GLY A 107 -0.81 9.15 -11.12
C GLY A 107 -1.25 8.06 -12.09
N GLN A 108 -1.09 8.28 -13.40
CA GLN A 108 -1.32 7.25 -14.42
C GLN A 108 -0.40 6.05 -14.22
N TRP A 109 0.89 6.29 -13.99
CA TRP A 109 1.84 5.22 -13.69
C TRP A 109 1.43 4.41 -12.45
N VAL A 110 0.96 5.06 -11.37
CA VAL A 110 0.49 4.35 -10.18
C VAL A 110 -0.68 3.41 -10.51
N ARG A 111 -1.67 3.89 -11.28
CA ARG A 111 -2.84 3.09 -11.66
C ARG A 111 -2.43 1.87 -12.49
N SER A 112 -1.61 2.08 -13.52
CA SER A 112 -1.16 1.02 -14.42
C SER A 112 -0.30 -0.06 -13.74
N HIS A 113 0.20 0.19 -12.53
CA HIS A 113 1.02 -0.76 -11.76
C HIS A 113 0.36 -1.18 -10.43
N SER A 114 -0.96 -1.04 -10.31
CA SER A 114 -1.73 -1.43 -9.10
C SER A 114 -2.88 -2.40 -9.41
N ASP A 115 -2.99 -2.90 -10.64
CA ASP A 115 -4.10 -3.76 -11.06
C ASP A 115 -3.90 -5.25 -10.70
N GLY A 116 -2.70 -5.61 -10.21
CA GLY A 116 -2.31 -6.98 -9.89
C GLY A 116 -1.84 -7.74 -11.14
N ILE A 117 -0.83 -8.59 -10.98
CA ILE A 117 -0.48 -9.61 -11.99
C ILE A 117 -1.19 -10.90 -11.59
N ASP A 118 -1.89 -11.56 -12.52
CA ASP A 118 -2.44 -12.90 -12.28
C ASP A 118 -1.29 -13.85 -11.94
N ASP A 119 -1.47 -14.74 -10.94
CA ASP A 119 -0.41 -15.61 -10.39
C ASP A 119 0.28 -16.51 -11.45
N HIS A 120 -0.26 -16.58 -12.67
CA HIS A 120 0.29 -17.31 -13.81
C HIS A 120 1.43 -16.60 -14.56
N GLU A 121 1.65 -15.30 -14.37
CA GLU A 121 2.71 -14.54 -15.08
C GLU A 121 3.98 -14.30 -14.23
N VAL A 122 3.94 -14.59 -12.92
CA VAL A 122 5.08 -14.35 -12.01
C VAL A 122 6.18 -15.42 -12.12
N LEU A 123 5.98 -16.48 -12.93
CA LEU A 123 6.93 -17.58 -13.13
C LEU A 123 7.53 -17.67 -14.55
N ALA A 124 7.45 -16.62 -15.36
CA ALA A 124 8.16 -16.52 -16.65
C ALA A 124 9.43 -15.67 -16.52
#